data_AF-A0A521SCX9-F1
#
_entry.id   AF-A0A521SCX9-F1
#
_cell.length_a   1.000
_cell.length_b   1.000
_cell.length_c   1.000
_cell.angle_alpha   90.00
_cell.angle_beta   90.00
_cell.angle_gamma   90.00
#
_symmetry.space_group_name_H-M   'P 1'
#
loop_
_entity.id
_entity.type
_entity.pdbx_description
1 polymer ?
#
loop_
_entity_poly.entity_id
_entity_poly.type
_entity_poly.pdbx_seq_one_letter_code
_entity_poly.pdbx_strand_id
1 'polypeptide(L)'
;MRTSFLARAAAAAWVVGLLLSAPPPALAGDCFSDPVYERNEGATVTTGARVRDVACMEGSVVKTTLAVGTRVTIIAETDGWYKVRTTAGLEGWVGQWLLSVGGEPPALTVPPTSLEGSAGPAASPTATAPPVTNVQPLPTAGLIRGVSTRAVYLLHNGKRYAFPTERVYLSWYANFNAVVVVSDADLATVPLAGNVTYRPGIRLVKLQTDNRVFAVGRYGVLRHIASEVAARELYGDVWATFVDDILDISFGNYLEGADISSSSDFDRTTESEINEPAENIRPEGFDDTSM
;
A
#
# COMPACT_ATOMS: atom_id res chain seq x y z
N MET A 1 -27.55 -44.98 64.73
CA MET A 1 -27.73 -45.18 63.28
C MET A 1 -27.52 -43.83 62.60
N ARG A 2 -26.62 -43.79 61.60
CA ARG A 2 -26.43 -42.70 60.60
C ARG A 2 -25.85 -41.39 61.16
N THR A 3 -24.87 -40.70 60.58
CA THR A 3 -23.85 -40.94 59.55
C THR A 3 -22.96 -39.70 59.62
N SER A 4 -21.65 -39.89 59.58
CA SER A 4 -20.60 -38.87 59.57
C SER A 4 -20.68 -37.95 58.36
N PHE A 5 -20.43 -36.64 58.50
CA PHE A 5 -19.85 -35.83 57.42
C PHE A 5 -18.89 -34.77 57.97
N LEU A 6 -17.61 -34.99 57.70
CA LEU A 6 -16.49 -34.07 57.89
C LEU A 6 -16.58 -32.95 56.84
N ALA A 7 -16.65 -31.69 57.28
CA ALA A 7 -16.43 -30.54 56.40
C ALA A 7 -14.92 -30.32 56.22
N ARG A 8 -14.36 -30.75 55.08
CA ARG A 8 -13.03 -30.29 54.62
C ARG A 8 -13.22 -29.00 53.85
N ALA A 9 -12.65 -27.92 54.38
CA ALA A 9 -12.47 -26.68 53.64
C ALA A 9 -11.46 -26.92 52.50
N ALA A 10 -11.88 -26.70 51.25
CA ALA A 10 -10.99 -26.63 50.10
C ALA A 10 -10.80 -25.14 49.76
N ALA A 11 -9.56 -24.67 49.85
CA ALA A 11 -9.16 -23.34 49.43
C ALA A 11 -9.24 -23.24 47.89
N ALA A 12 -10.04 -22.30 47.39
CA ALA A 12 -10.10 -21.97 45.97
C ALA A 12 -8.91 -21.08 45.61
N ALA A 13 -7.93 -21.64 44.91
CA ALA A 13 -6.88 -20.87 44.27
C ALA A 13 -7.41 -20.33 42.92
N TRP A 14 -7.59 -19.01 42.83
CA TRP A 14 -7.91 -18.34 41.57
C TRP A 14 -6.64 -18.23 40.74
N VAL A 15 -6.54 -19.02 39.67
CA VAL A 15 -5.56 -18.77 38.60
C VAL A 15 -6.16 -17.70 37.71
N VAL A 16 -5.75 -16.45 37.91
CA VAL A 16 -6.00 -15.37 36.94
C VAL A 16 -5.09 -15.65 35.75
N GLY A 17 -5.66 -16.29 34.72
CA GLY A 17 -5.01 -16.42 33.43
C GLY A 17 -4.85 -15.04 32.81
N LEU A 18 -3.62 -14.55 32.74
CA LEU A 18 -3.27 -13.38 31.96
C LEU A 18 -3.47 -13.74 30.48
N LEU A 19 -4.65 -13.45 29.94
CA LEU A 19 -4.87 -13.41 28.50
C LEU A 19 -3.95 -12.32 27.95
N LEU A 20 -2.83 -12.74 27.34
CA LEU A 20 -2.12 -11.89 26.40
C LEU A 20 -3.11 -11.63 25.25
N SER A 21 -3.82 -10.50 25.35
CA SER A 21 -4.58 -9.97 24.23
C SER A 21 -3.56 -9.65 23.14
N ALA A 22 -3.50 -10.48 22.11
CA ALA A 22 -2.85 -10.09 20.88
C ALA A 22 -3.55 -8.79 20.40
N PRO A 23 -2.82 -7.73 20.03
CA PRO A 23 -3.45 -6.57 19.43
C PRO A 23 -4.17 -7.03 18.15
N PRO A 24 -5.42 -6.59 17.91
CA PRO A 24 -6.12 -6.90 16.68
C PRO A 24 -5.29 -6.40 15.48
N PRO A 25 -5.37 -7.08 14.32
CA PRO A 25 -4.75 -6.57 13.10
C PRO A 25 -5.31 -5.18 12.81
N ALA A 26 -4.43 -4.18 12.70
CA ALA A 26 -4.79 -2.81 12.37
C ALA A 26 -5.42 -2.79 10.97
N LEU A 27 -6.73 -2.53 10.91
CA LEU A 27 -7.43 -2.14 9.69
C LEU A 27 -7.18 -0.65 9.48
N ALA A 28 -6.99 -0.23 8.22
CA ALA A 28 -6.87 1.19 7.91
C ALA A 28 -8.23 1.86 8.05
N GLY A 29 -8.42 2.59 9.15
CA GLY A 29 -9.61 3.40 9.40
C GLY A 29 -9.62 4.65 8.53
N ASP A 30 -10.75 5.38 8.54
CA ASP A 30 -10.80 6.70 7.92
C ASP A 30 -9.72 7.60 8.53
N CYS A 31 -9.04 8.39 7.68
CA CYS A 31 -8.04 9.35 8.14
C CYS A 31 -8.59 10.16 9.35
N PHE A 32 -7.79 10.29 10.41
CA PHE A 32 -8.12 10.99 11.67
C PHE A 32 -9.11 10.29 12.62
N SER A 33 -9.55 9.07 12.32
CA SER A 33 -10.44 8.31 13.20
C SER A 33 -9.67 7.44 14.20
N ASP A 34 -8.42 7.11 13.89
CA ASP A 34 -7.60 6.23 14.72
C ASP A 34 -6.83 6.99 15.82
N PRO A 35 -6.78 6.43 17.04
CA PRO A 35 -6.04 7.01 18.15
C PRO A 35 -4.54 7.09 17.83
N VAL A 36 -3.93 8.23 18.16
CA VAL A 36 -2.49 8.42 18.01
C VAL A 36 -1.77 7.81 19.22
N TYR A 37 -0.83 6.91 18.97
CA TYR A 37 -0.01 6.29 20.00
C TYR A 37 1.37 6.93 20.03
N GLU A 38 1.76 7.45 21.19
CA GLU A 38 3.09 8.05 21.39
C GLU A 38 4.21 6.99 21.29
N ARG A 39 5.35 7.39 20.74
CA ARG A 39 6.55 6.57 20.51
C ARG A 39 7.80 7.40 20.84
N ASN A 40 8.94 6.73 21.00
CA ASN A 40 10.23 7.42 21.17
C ASN A 40 11.37 6.54 20.67
N GLU A 41 11.42 6.34 19.37
CA GLU A 41 12.34 5.38 18.74
C GLU A 41 13.11 6.01 17.59
N GLY A 42 14.36 5.60 17.38
CA GLY A 42 15.13 6.00 16.20
C GLY A 42 14.69 5.23 14.97
N ALA A 43 14.61 5.91 13.83
CA ALA A 43 14.34 5.29 12.55
C ALA A 43 15.19 5.88 11.42
N THR A 44 15.44 5.08 10.39
CA THR A 44 16.20 5.49 9.20
C THR A 44 15.30 5.42 7.98
N VAL A 45 15.29 6.49 7.19
CA VAL A 45 14.55 6.54 5.93
C VAL A 45 15.19 5.59 4.92
N THR A 46 14.45 4.61 4.40
CA THR A 46 14.99 3.56 3.51
C THR A 46 14.77 3.86 2.03
N THR A 47 13.68 4.55 1.69
CA THR A 47 13.22 4.73 0.29
C THR A 47 13.08 6.20 -0.11
N GLY A 48 13.29 7.13 0.83
CA GLY A 48 13.03 8.56 0.70
C GLY A 48 11.60 8.88 1.12
N ALA A 49 11.40 9.87 1.98
CA ALA A 49 10.13 10.06 2.66
C ALA A 49 9.58 11.47 2.47
N ARG A 50 8.35 11.59 1.93
CA ARG A 50 7.61 12.85 1.92
C ARG A 50 6.95 13.04 3.28
N VAL A 51 7.40 14.05 4.02
CA VAL A 51 6.86 14.41 5.32
C VAL A 51 5.64 15.27 5.10
N ARG A 52 4.49 14.78 5.56
CA ARG A 52 3.19 15.43 5.42
C ARG A 52 2.78 16.12 6.73
N ASP A 53 1.86 17.06 6.65
CA ASP A 53 1.27 17.73 7.81
C ASP A 53 0.28 16.84 8.58
N VAL A 54 -0.35 15.89 7.90
CA VAL A 54 -1.31 14.92 8.48
C VAL A 54 -1.02 13.48 8.06
N ALA A 55 -1.46 12.51 8.87
CA ALA A 55 -1.33 11.06 8.68
C ALA A 55 -2.31 10.52 7.63
N CYS A 56 -2.36 11.15 6.46
CA CYS A 56 -3.29 10.79 5.40
C CYS A 56 -2.65 11.04 4.04
N MET A 57 -2.98 10.22 3.04
CA MET A 57 -2.56 10.48 1.66
C MET A 57 -3.40 11.57 1.00
N GLU A 58 -4.70 11.61 1.31
CA GLU A 58 -5.66 12.56 0.76
C GLU A 58 -5.75 13.82 1.65
N GLY A 59 -5.79 15.01 1.04
CA GLY A 59 -5.90 16.28 1.78
C GLY A 59 -4.65 16.75 2.54
N SER A 60 -3.52 16.05 2.42
CA SER A 60 -2.27 16.39 3.13
C SER A 60 -1.28 17.18 2.28
N VAL A 61 -0.61 18.15 2.91
CA VAL A 61 0.44 18.96 2.30
C VAL A 61 1.81 18.39 2.64
N VAL A 62 2.63 18.19 1.61
CA VAL A 62 4.03 17.79 1.79
C VAL A 62 4.83 18.98 2.32
N LYS A 63 5.24 18.91 3.57
CA LYS A 63 6.06 19.95 4.25
C LYS A 63 7.51 19.90 3.80
N THR A 64 8.05 18.69 3.62
CA THR A 64 9.44 18.48 3.16
C THR A 64 9.63 17.05 2.64
N THR A 65 10.80 16.78 2.07
CA THR A 65 11.21 15.44 1.65
C THR A 65 12.53 15.07 2.32
N LEU A 66 12.56 13.91 2.97
CA LEU A 66 13.75 13.33 3.59
C LEU A 66 14.43 12.39 2.59
N ALA A 67 15.74 12.53 2.46
CA ALA A 67 16.56 11.63 1.64
C ALA A 67 16.70 10.25 2.30
N VAL A 68 17.02 9.25 1.49
CA VAL A 68 17.40 7.92 1.97
C VAL A 68 18.59 8.04 2.92
N GLY A 69 18.61 7.26 3.99
CA GLY A 69 19.64 7.29 5.04
C GLY A 69 19.45 8.37 6.09
N THR A 70 18.48 9.28 5.93
CA THR A 70 18.18 10.29 6.95
C THR A 70 17.70 9.61 8.23
N ARG A 71 18.30 9.97 9.37
CA ARG A 71 17.85 9.54 10.68
C ARG A 71 16.80 10.50 11.22
N VAL A 72 15.73 9.93 11.76
CA VAL A 72 14.61 10.64 12.38
C VAL A 72 14.21 9.94 13.68
N THR A 73 13.51 10.66 14.54
CA THR A 73 12.85 10.09 15.72
C THR A 73 11.38 9.87 15.42
N ILE A 74 10.88 8.65 15.61
CA ILE A 74 9.45 8.36 15.62
C ILE A 74 8.91 8.79 16.98
N ILE A 75 8.01 9.77 16.96
CA ILE A 75 7.40 10.36 18.16
C ILE A 75 5.95 9.91 18.34
N ALA A 76 5.29 9.48 17.27
CA ALA A 76 3.96 8.88 17.36
C ALA A 76 3.67 7.97 16.16
N GLU A 77 2.64 7.15 16.27
CA GLU A 77 2.10 6.36 15.17
C GLU A 77 0.57 6.38 15.16
N THR A 78 0.00 6.28 13.97
CA THR A 78 -1.43 6.03 13.75
C THR A 78 -1.62 5.48 12.35
N ASP A 79 -2.52 4.51 12.17
CA ASP A 79 -3.00 4.06 10.86
C ASP A 79 -1.92 3.84 9.76
N GLY A 80 -0.85 3.10 10.06
CA GLY A 80 0.21 2.87 9.08
C GLY A 80 1.08 4.10 8.76
N TRP A 81 0.99 5.15 9.57
CA TRP A 81 1.86 6.33 9.58
C TRP A 81 2.72 6.41 10.83
N TYR A 82 3.91 6.98 10.68
CA TYR A 82 4.78 7.46 11.74
C TYR A 82 4.84 8.98 11.72
N LYS A 83 4.57 9.61 12.86
CA LYS A 83 4.94 11.00 13.09
C LYS A 83 6.43 11.02 13.42
N VAL A 84 7.20 11.67 12.57
CA VAL A 84 8.64 11.77 12.67
C VAL A 84 9.06 13.18 13.06
N ARG A 85 10.10 13.26 13.90
CA ARG A 85 10.84 14.49 14.20
C ARG A 85 12.24 14.39 13.61
N THR A 86 12.59 15.34 12.77
CA THR A 86 13.93 15.46 12.18
C THR A 86 14.92 16.04 13.20
N THR A 87 16.22 15.88 12.96
CA THR A 87 17.27 16.50 13.80
C THR A 87 17.21 18.03 13.80
N ALA A 88 16.68 18.63 12.73
CA ALA A 88 16.41 20.06 12.60
C ALA A 88 15.12 20.53 13.33
N GLY A 89 14.41 19.62 14.00
CA GLY A 89 13.21 19.93 14.79
C GLY A 89 11.89 19.94 14.01
N LEU A 90 11.91 19.73 12.69
CA LEU A 90 10.68 19.64 11.89
C LEU A 90 9.92 18.35 12.19
N GLU A 91 8.62 18.48 12.46
CA GLU A 91 7.69 17.36 12.65
C GLU A 91 6.70 17.21 11.49
N GLY A 92 6.34 15.96 11.20
CA GLY A 92 5.23 15.60 10.32
C GLY A 92 5.09 14.09 10.14
N TRP A 93 4.18 13.66 9.28
CA TRP A 93 3.78 12.27 9.11
C TRP A 93 4.40 11.65 7.86
N VAL A 94 4.87 10.42 8.00
CA VAL A 94 5.49 9.60 6.95
C VAL A 94 4.91 8.20 7.02
N GLY A 95 4.63 7.57 5.88
CA GLY A 95 4.16 6.18 5.87
C GLY A 95 5.17 5.24 6.53
N GLN A 96 4.70 4.32 7.38
CA GLN A 96 5.58 3.44 8.17
C GLN A 96 6.55 2.64 7.30
N TRP A 97 6.08 2.19 6.13
CA TRP A 97 6.84 1.42 5.15
C TRP A 97 8.05 2.15 4.55
N LEU A 98 8.16 3.48 4.73
CA LEU A 98 9.29 4.29 4.26
C LEU A 98 10.44 4.35 5.26
N LEU A 99 10.24 3.84 6.48
CA LEU A 99 11.18 3.89 7.59
C LEU A 99 11.57 2.48 8.03
N SER A 100 12.85 2.29 8.32
CA SER A 100 13.33 1.16 9.11
C SER A 100 13.48 1.61 10.55
N VAL A 101 12.67 1.06 11.44
CA VAL A 101 12.75 1.28 12.89
C VAL A 101 14.01 0.58 13.42
N GLY A 102 14.82 1.28 14.21
CA GLY A 102 16.03 0.71 14.79
C GLY A 102 17.04 1.76 15.28
N GLY A 103 17.42 1.63 16.55
CA GLY A 103 18.46 2.43 17.21
C GLY A 103 17.92 3.49 18.18
N GLU A 104 18.84 4.08 18.94
CA GLU A 104 18.58 5.20 19.85
C GLU A 104 18.08 6.43 19.06
N PRO A 105 17.09 7.19 19.56
CA PRO A 105 16.67 8.45 18.96
C PRO A 105 17.85 9.41 18.71
N PRO A 106 18.01 9.96 17.50
CA PRO A 106 19.05 10.94 17.24
C PRO A 106 18.80 12.22 18.07
N ALA A 107 19.85 12.75 18.70
CA ALA A 107 19.77 14.01 19.43
C ALA A 107 19.47 15.18 18.47
N LEU A 108 18.61 16.10 18.90
CA LEU A 108 18.30 17.32 18.14
C LEU A 108 19.57 18.16 17.93
N THR A 109 19.80 18.60 16.70
CA THR A 109 20.86 19.56 16.40
C THR A 109 20.29 20.96 16.63
N VAL A 110 20.70 21.61 17.72
CA VAL A 110 20.38 23.03 17.95
C VAL A 110 21.12 23.85 16.89
N PRO A 111 20.44 24.56 15.98
CA PRO A 111 21.14 25.41 15.03
C PRO A 111 21.72 26.64 15.76
N PRO A 112 22.96 27.06 15.48
CA PRO A 112 23.44 28.35 15.94
C PRO A 112 22.65 29.47 15.23
N THR A 113 22.16 30.41 16.03
CA THR A 113 21.57 31.70 15.64
C THR A 113 22.43 32.44 14.61
N SER A 114 21.85 32.95 13.51
CA SER A 114 22.00 34.35 13.02
C SER A 114 21.58 34.57 11.55
N LEU A 115 20.54 35.41 11.40
CA LEU A 115 20.33 36.56 10.51
C LEU A 115 20.62 36.50 8.98
N GLU A 116 19.53 36.67 8.23
CA GLU A 116 19.32 37.44 6.98
C GLU A 116 20.50 37.83 6.07
N GLY A 117 20.36 37.48 4.78
CA GLY A 117 21.16 38.03 3.68
C GLY A 117 20.73 37.52 2.30
N SER A 118 19.96 38.33 1.58
CA SER A 118 19.50 38.15 0.19
C SER A 118 20.65 38.20 -0.83
N ALA A 119 20.64 37.34 -1.87
CA ALA A 119 20.89 37.71 -3.29
C ALA A 119 21.10 36.49 -4.23
N GLY A 120 20.39 36.50 -5.37
CA GLY A 120 20.98 36.23 -6.69
C GLY A 120 20.90 34.80 -7.27
N PRO A 121 20.52 34.63 -8.56
CA PRO A 121 20.27 33.34 -9.20
C PRO A 121 21.54 32.73 -9.78
N ALA A 122 21.84 31.46 -9.48
CA ALA A 122 22.88 30.72 -10.19
C ALA A 122 22.66 29.20 -10.07
N ALA A 123 22.58 28.56 -11.25
CA ALA A 123 22.89 27.17 -11.57
C ALA A 123 22.27 26.06 -10.69
N SER A 124 21.35 25.30 -11.29
CA SER A 124 21.05 23.94 -10.84
C SER A 124 22.35 23.13 -10.75
N PRO A 125 22.71 22.57 -9.58
CA PRO A 125 23.71 21.53 -9.56
C PRO A 125 23.08 20.29 -10.20
N THR A 126 23.70 19.82 -11.29
CA THR A 126 23.48 18.47 -11.81
C THR A 126 23.75 17.50 -10.66
N ALA A 127 22.68 17.02 -10.03
CA ALA A 127 22.76 15.97 -9.03
C ALA A 127 23.12 14.67 -9.77
N THR A 128 24.39 14.31 -9.74
CA THR A 128 24.84 12.96 -10.07
C THR A 128 24.13 12.00 -9.13
N ALA A 129 23.20 11.22 -9.67
CA ALA A 129 22.52 10.17 -8.93
C ALA A 129 23.58 9.18 -8.37
N PRO A 130 23.47 8.73 -7.11
CA PRO A 130 24.35 7.69 -6.60
C PRO A 130 24.24 6.42 -7.47
N PRO A 131 25.34 5.66 -7.66
CA PRO A 131 25.31 4.43 -8.44
C PRO A 131 24.37 3.42 -7.79
N VAL A 132 23.41 2.91 -8.56
CA VAL A 132 22.51 1.82 -8.15
C VAL A 132 23.27 0.49 -8.16
N THR A 133 23.73 0.03 -7.01
CA THR A 133 24.71 -1.07 -6.90
C THR A 133 24.13 -2.49 -7.07
N ASN A 134 23.01 -2.69 -7.77
CA ASN A 134 22.54 -4.06 -8.08
C ASN A 134 21.69 -4.14 -9.35
N VAL A 135 22.31 -3.84 -10.50
CA VAL A 135 21.70 -4.11 -11.81
C VAL A 135 21.87 -5.59 -12.14
N GLN A 136 20.77 -6.29 -12.32
CA GLN A 136 20.71 -7.72 -12.66
C GLN A 136 20.44 -7.90 -14.17
N PRO A 137 20.84 -9.04 -14.77
CA PRO A 137 20.49 -9.35 -16.15
C PRO A 137 18.97 -9.48 -16.32
N LEU A 138 18.48 -9.21 -17.52
CA LEU A 138 17.06 -9.32 -17.85
C LEU A 138 16.57 -10.78 -17.62
N PRO A 139 15.60 -11.00 -16.72
CA PRO A 139 15.02 -12.33 -16.53
C PRO A 139 14.12 -12.73 -17.71
N THR A 140 13.69 -13.99 -17.76
CA THR A 140 12.74 -14.46 -18.80
C THR A 140 11.28 -14.10 -18.50
N ALA A 141 10.94 -13.98 -17.21
CA ALA A 141 9.62 -13.58 -16.71
C ALA A 141 9.76 -12.99 -15.30
N GLY A 142 8.71 -12.31 -14.82
CA GLY A 142 8.64 -11.79 -13.45
C GLY A 142 8.56 -10.26 -13.41
N LEU A 143 8.91 -9.66 -12.27
CA LEU A 143 8.79 -8.23 -12.06
C LEU A 143 10.12 -7.53 -12.33
N ILE A 144 10.10 -6.50 -13.18
CA ILE A 144 11.28 -5.72 -13.54
C ILE A 144 11.04 -4.22 -13.36
N ARG A 145 12.11 -3.48 -13.10
CA ARG A 145 12.14 -2.02 -13.23
C ARG A 145 13.48 -1.55 -13.80
N GLY A 146 13.48 -0.37 -14.40
CA GLY A 146 14.70 0.29 -14.86
C GLY A 146 15.50 0.89 -13.72
N VAL A 147 16.70 1.34 -14.05
CA VAL A 147 17.58 2.10 -13.14
C VAL A 147 17.06 3.51 -12.98
N SER A 148 16.72 4.16 -14.08
CA SER A 148 16.34 5.59 -14.11
C SER A 148 14.89 5.85 -13.75
N THR A 149 14.05 4.81 -13.69
CA THR A 149 12.60 4.94 -13.43
C THR A 149 12.16 4.07 -12.25
N ARG A 150 11.08 4.49 -11.59
CA ARG A 150 10.43 3.73 -10.51
C ARG A 150 9.20 2.94 -10.97
N ALA A 151 8.86 3.01 -12.26
CA ALA A 151 7.77 2.23 -12.82
C ALA A 151 8.12 0.74 -12.76
N VAL A 152 7.21 -0.06 -12.21
CA VAL A 152 7.33 -1.51 -12.14
C VAL A 152 6.58 -2.12 -13.31
N TYR A 153 7.16 -3.16 -13.90
CA TYR A 153 6.58 -3.87 -15.02
C TYR A 153 6.53 -5.37 -14.75
N LEU A 154 5.45 -6.01 -15.18
CA LEU A 154 5.39 -7.45 -15.36
C LEU A 154 6.02 -7.79 -16.71
N LEU A 155 7.06 -8.62 -16.71
CA LEU A 155 7.61 -9.26 -17.90
C LEU A 155 6.91 -10.59 -18.14
N HIS A 156 6.21 -10.69 -19.26
CA HIS A 156 5.47 -11.89 -19.65
C HIS A 156 5.47 -12.03 -21.18
N ASN A 157 5.80 -13.23 -21.69
CA ASN A 157 5.85 -13.55 -23.12
C ASN A 157 6.68 -12.54 -23.96
N GLY A 158 7.82 -12.10 -23.43
CA GLY A 158 8.71 -11.14 -24.11
C GLY A 158 8.16 -9.71 -24.22
N LYS A 159 7.05 -9.42 -23.54
CA LYS A 159 6.41 -8.10 -23.47
C LYS A 159 6.43 -7.61 -22.02
N ARG A 160 6.42 -6.30 -21.83
CA ARG A 160 6.28 -5.68 -20.50
C ARG A 160 4.90 -5.04 -20.34
N TYR A 161 4.31 -5.22 -19.17
CA TYR A 161 3.02 -4.65 -18.79
C TYR A 161 3.21 -3.73 -17.58
N ALA A 162 2.80 -2.48 -17.68
CA ALA A 162 3.04 -1.50 -16.63
C ALA A 162 2.04 -1.65 -15.47
N PHE A 163 2.51 -1.50 -14.24
CA PHE A 163 1.64 -1.22 -13.10
C PHE A 163 1.38 0.29 -13.04
N PRO A 164 0.16 0.79 -13.32
CA PRO A 164 -0.09 2.22 -13.45
C PRO A 164 0.04 2.97 -12.13
N THR A 165 -0.30 2.30 -11.02
CA THR A 165 -0.22 2.84 -9.67
C THR A 165 0.30 1.80 -8.70
N GLU A 166 0.81 2.27 -7.57
CA GLU A 166 1.25 1.41 -6.46
C GLU A 166 0.10 0.56 -5.89
N ARG A 167 -1.13 1.09 -5.82
CA ARG A 167 -2.29 0.32 -5.32
C ARG A 167 -2.61 -0.88 -6.20
N VAL A 168 -2.48 -0.74 -7.53
CA VAL A 168 -2.63 -1.88 -8.44
C VAL A 168 -1.55 -2.93 -8.15
N TYR A 169 -0.29 -2.53 -8.00
CA TYR A 169 0.79 -3.45 -7.64
C TYR A 169 0.54 -4.16 -6.31
N LEU A 170 0.16 -3.40 -5.27
CA LEU A 170 -0.08 -3.94 -3.92
C LEU A 170 -1.32 -4.82 -3.83
N SER A 171 -2.23 -4.76 -4.82
CA SER A 171 -3.33 -5.72 -4.92
C SER A 171 -2.85 -7.13 -5.33
N TRP A 172 -1.68 -7.23 -5.98
CA TRP A 172 -1.07 -8.50 -6.40
C TRP A 172 0.05 -8.96 -5.47
N TYR A 173 0.84 -8.03 -4.93
CA TYR A 173 2.05 -8.34 -4.16
C TYR A 173 2.07 -7.59 -2.83
N ALA A 174 2.52 -8.24 -1.77
CA ALA A 174 2.61 -7.61 -0.46
C ALA A 174 3.65 -6.47 -0.38
N ASN A 175 4.69 -6.52 -1.22
CA ASN A 175 5.80 -5.58 -1.22
C ASN A 175 6.63 -5.68 -2.52
N PHE A 176 7.66 -4.85 -2.64
CA PHE A 176 8.51 -4.74 -3.83
C PHE A 176 9.75 -5.65 -3.82
N ASN A 177 9.86 -6.60 -2.88
CA ASN A 177 11.06 -7.43 -2.75
C ASN A 177 11.29 -8.35 -3.96
N ALA A 178 10.22 -8.69 -4.69
CA ALA A 178 10.29 -9.51 -5.89
C ALA A 178 10.71 -8.73 -7.15
N VAL A 179 10.84 -7.39 -7.08
CA VAL A 179 11.17 -6.56 -8.25
C VAL A 179 12.66 -6.58 -8.54
N VAL A 180 13.01 -7.08 -9.72
CA VAL A 180 14.37 -7.12 -10.24
C VAL A 180 14.71 -5.78 -10.91
N VAL A 181 15.88 -5.22 -10.58
CA VAL A 181 16.39 -4.00 -11.22
C VAL A 181 17.23 -4.40 -12.42
N VAL A 182 16.85 -3.96 -13.61
CA VAL A 182 17.57 -4.22 -14.87
C VAL A 182 18.11 -2.92 -15.45
N SER A 183 19.06 -3.01 -16.39
CA SER A 183 19.57 -1.83 -17.06
C SER A 183 18.45 -1.18 -17.90
N ASP A 184 18.49 0.14 -18.07
CA ASP A 184 17.49 0.82 -18.91
C ASP A 184 17.59 0.39 -20.38
N ALA A 185 18.79 -0.03 -20.83
CA ALA A 185 19.01 -0.59 -22.15
C ALA A 185 18.29 -1.93 -22.31
N ASP A 186 18.45 -2.85 -21.36
CA ASP A 186 17.75 -4.14 -21.38
C ASP A 186 16.24 -3.94 -21.28
N LEU A 187 15.78 -3.06 -20.39
CA LEU A 187 14.37 -2.73 -20.27
C LEU A 187 13.81 -2.25 -21.62
N ALA A 188 14.52 -1.35 -22.32
CA ALA A 188 14.11 -0.82 -23.62
C ALA A 188 13.99 -1.88 -24.73
N THR A 189 14.66 -3.03 -24.61
CA THR A 189 14.51 -4.14 -25.57
C THR A 189 13.14 -4.83 -25.47
N VAL A 190 12.44 -4.68 -24.34
CA VAL A 190 11.14 -5.31 -24.09
C VAL A 190 10.00 -4.34 -24.45
N PRO A 191 9.16 -4.65 -25.46
CA PRO A 191 8.06 -3.78 -25.87
C PRO A 191 6.99 -3.64 -24.78
N LEU A 192 6.47 -2.42 -24.59
CA LEU A 192 5.30 -2.16 -23.74
C LEU A 192 4.04 -2.66 -24.44
N ALA A 193 3.28 -3.53 -23.79
CA ALA A 193 2.10 -4.18 -24.38
C ALA A 193 0.78 -3.82 -23.71
N GLY A 194 0.80 -3.16 -22.56
CA GLY A 194 -0.39 -2.73 -21.87
C GLY A 194 -0.15 -2.48 -20.38
N ASN A 195 -1.26 -2.40 -19.66
CA ASN A 195 -1.27 -2.10 -18.23
C ASN A 195 -1.84 -3.30 -17.47
N VAL A 196 -1.29 -3.56 -16.29
CA VAL A 196 -1.88 -4.49 -15.31
C VAL A 196 -3.02 -3.77 -14.60
N THR A 197 -4.12 -4.46 -14.36
CA THR A 197 -5.29 -3.98 -13.60
C THR A 197 -5.26 -4.50 -12.16
N TYR A 198 -6.16 -4.00 -11.30
CA TYR A 198 -6.34 -4.58 -9.96
C TYR A 198 -6.53 -6.09 -9.99
N ARG A 199 -6.05 -6.76 -8.94
CA ARG A 199 -6.28 -8.19 -8.73
C ARG A 199 -7.78 -8.47 -8.58
N PRO A 200 -8.34 -9.40 -9.38
CA PRO A 200 -9.76 -9.68 -9.36
C PRO A 200 -10.20 -10.25 -8.00
N GLY A 201 -11.45 -9.95 -7.62
CA GLY A 201 -12.09 -10.43 -6.39
C GLY A 201 -11.55 -9.86 -5.08
N ILE A 202 -10.55 -8.97 -5.10
CA ILE A 202 -9.95 -8.42 -3.88
C ILE A 202 -10.46 -7.03 -3.54
N ARG A 203 -10.31 -6.07 -4.46
CA ARG A 203 -10.71 -4.67 -4.25
C ARG A 203 -11.96 -4.35 -5.04
N LEU A 204 -12.70 -3.37 -4.53
CA LEU A 204 -13.73 -2.66 -5.26
C LEU A 204 -13.12 -1.37 -5.78
N VAL A 205 -13.61 -0.85 -6.90
CA VAL A 205 -13.17 0.44 -7.42
C VAL A 205 -14.33 1.37 -7.67
N LYS A 206 -14.09 2.67 -7.55
CA LYS A 206 -15.02 3.71 -7.99
C LYS A 206 -14.30 4.82 -8.71
N LEU A 207 -15.02 5.51 -9.58
CA LEU A 207 -14.54 6.75 -10.17
C LEU A 207 -14.68 7.90 -9.15
N GLN A 208 -13.88 8.95 -9.29
CA GLN A 208 -14.08 10.16 -8.49
C GLN A 208 -15.27 10.99 -9.00
N THR A 209 -15.60 10.83 -10.27
CA THR A 209 -16.64 11.56 -11.01
C THR A 209 -18.00 10.85 -11.00
N ASP A 210 -18.04 9.58 -10.58
CA ASP A 210 -19.24 8.73 -10.54
C ASP A 210 -19.26 7.95 -9.22
N ASN A 211 -20.41 7.93 -8.55
CA ASN A 211 -20.60 7.26 -7.27
C ASN A 211 -20.85 5.75 -7.40
N ARG A 212 -20.92 5.21 -8.62
CA ARG A 212 -21.02 3.75 -8.84
C ARG A 212 -19.77 3.03 -8.33
N VAL A 213 -20.00 1.89 -7.66
CA VAL A 213 -18.95 1.02 -7.14
C VAL A 213 -18.93 -0.26 -7.98
N PHE A 214 -17.73 -0.68 -8.37
CA PHE A 214 -17.53 -1.82 -9.25
C PHE A 214 -16.68 -2.89 -8.57
N ALA A 215 -17.10 -4.14 -8.70
CA ALA A 215 -16.23 -5.27 -8.44
C ALA A 215 -15.25 -5.43 -9.61
N VAL A 216 -13.99 -5.73 -9.29
CA VAL A 216 -12.99 -6.06 -10.31
C VAL A 216 -13.04 -7.57 -10.55
N GLY A 217 -13.50 -7.96 -11.73
CA GLY A 217 -13.47 -9.33 -12.24
C GLY A 217 -12.24 -9.61 -13.11
N ARG A 218 -12.11 -10.88 -13.49
CA ARG A 218 -11.00 -11.38 -14.31
C ARG A 218 -10.86 -10.60 -15.60
N TYR A 219 -9.62 -10.47 -16.06
CA TYR A 219 -9.25 -9.71 -17.24
C TYR A 219 -9.56 -8.21 -17.15
N GLY A 220 -9.72 -7.70 -15.93
CA GLY A 220 -9.97 -6.28 -15.68
C GLY A 220 -11.35 -5.84 -16.17
N VAL A 221 -12.36 -6.68 -15.95
CA VAL A 221 -13.78 -6.34 -16.18
C VAL A 221 -14.34 -5.71 -14.91
N LEU A 222 -14.93 -4.53 -15.02
CA LEU A 222 -15.62 -3.85 -13.95
C LEU A 222 -17.09 -4.19 -14.01
N ARG A 223 -17.60 -4.73 -12.91
CA ARG A 223 -19.00 -5.13 -12.77
C ARG A 223 -19.67 -4.27 -11.71
N HIS A 224 -20.62 -3.46 -12.13
CA HIS A 224 -21.28 -2.50 -11.24
C HIS A 224 -22.10 -3.22 -10.17
N ILE A 225 -21.91 -2.87 -8.90
CA ILE A 225 -22.70 -3.42 -7.80
C ILE A 225 -23.96 -2.57 -7.65
N ALA A 226 -25.11 -3.12 -8.02
CA ALA A 226 -26.36 -2.38 -8.15
C ALA A 226 -26.94 -1.90 -6.81
N SER A 227 -26.52 -2.46 -5.68
CA SER A 227 -27.02 -2.07 -4.36
C SER A 227 -26.03 -2.35 -3.22
N GLU A 228 -26.20 -1.62 -2.12
CA GLU A 228 -25.47 -1.86 -0.87
C GLU A 228 -25.73 -3.25 -0.28
N VAL A 229 -26.94 -3.80 -0.50
CA VAL A 229 -27.27 -5.16 -0.07
C VAL A 229 -26.39 -6.18 -0.79
N ALA A 230 -26.26 -6.07 -2.12
CA ALA A 230 -25.37 -6.93 -2.90
C ALA A 230 -23.89 -6.76 -2.48
N ALA A 231 -23.46 -5.52 -2.19
CA ALA A 231 -22.11 -5.26 -1.69
C ALA A 231 -21.83 -5.97 -0.35
N ARG A 232 -22.79 -5.92 0.59
CA ARG A 232 -22.69 -6.61 1.88
C ARG A 232 -22.72 -8.12 1.75
N GLU A 233 -23.51 -8.66 0.84
CA GLU A 233 -23.53 -10.11 0.59
C GLU A 233 -22.17 -10.62 0.08
N LEU A 234 -21.49 -9.84 -0.77
CA LEU A 234 -20.24 -10.24 -1.42
C LEU A 234 -18.97 -9.93 -0.59
N TYR A 235 -18.97 -8.78 0.10
CA TYR A 235 -17.78 -8.24 0.79
C TYR A 235 -18.00 -8.01 2.29
N GLY A 236 -19.18 -8.35 2.82
CA GLY A 236 -19.53 -8.17 4.23
C GLY A 236 -19.91 -6.72 4.59
N ASP A 237 -20.21 -6.49 5.86
CA ASP A 237 -20.64 -5.17 6.35
C ASP A 237 -19.57 -4.07 6.17
N VAL A 238 -18.30 -4.47 6.07
CA VAL A 238 -17.15 -3.57 5.87
C VAL A 238 -16.78 -3.41 4.39
N TRP A 239 -17.66 -3.75 3.44
CA TRP A 239 -17.40 -3.68 2.00
C TRP A 239 -16.81 -2.33 1.54
N ALA A 240 -17.23 -1.22 2.15
CA ALA A 240 -16.74 0.12 1.83
C ALA A 240 -15.22 0.26 2.01
N THR A 241 -14.61 -0.50 2.92
CA THR A 241 -13.15 -0.51 3.15
C THR A 241 -12.36 -1.17 2.03
N PHE A 242 -13.04 -1.92 1.16
CA PHE A 242 -12.45 -2.53 -0.03
C PHE A 242 -12.46 -1.57 -1.23
N VAL A 243 -13.14 -0.42 -1.14
CA VAL A 243 -13.31 0.52 -2.24
C VAL A 243 -12.10 1.42 -2.39
N ASP A 244 -11.48 1.38 -3.57
CA ASP A 244 -10.42 2.28 -3.99
C ASP A 244 -10.91 3.26 -5.05
N ASP A 245 -10.63 4.55 -4.85
CA ASP A 245 -10.82 5.55 -5.89
C ASP A 245 -9.79 5.38 -7.02
N ILE A 246 -10.28 5.39 -8.27
CA ILE A 246 -9.46 5.42 -9.47
C ILE A 246 -9.79 6.67 -10.31
N LEU A 247 -8.75 7.24 -10.92
CA LEU A 247 -8.89 8.37 -11.84
C LEU A 247 -9.59 7.93 -13.13
N ASP A 248 -10.31 8.85 -13.79
CA ASP A 248 -11.01 8.57 -15.06
C ASP A 248 -10.07 8.02 -16.14
N ILE A 249 -8.83 8.54 -16.21
CA ILE A 249 -7.82 8.05 -17.16
C ILE A 249 -7.44 6.59 -16.92
N SER A 250 -7.53 6.12 -15.67
CA SER A 250 -7.24 4.72 -15.33
C SER A 250 -8.39 3.80 -15.72
N PHE A 251 -9.60 4.33 -15.86
CA PHE A 251 -10.79 3.57 -16.24
C PHE A 251 -10.68 3.00 -17.66
N GLY A 252 -9.99 3.72 -18.57
CA GLY A 252 -9.69 3.22 -19.92
C GLY A 252 -8.83 1.94 -19.97
N ASN A 253 -8.27 1.49 -18.84
CA ASN A 253 -7.61 0.18 -18.76
C ASN A 253 -8.60 -0.98 -18.55
N TYR A 254 -9.85 -0.70 -18.19
CA TYR A 254 -10.87 -1.69 -17.83
C TYR A 254 -11.91 -1.87 -18.94
N LEU A 255 -12.68 -2.96 -18.86
CA LEU A 255 -13.89 -3.19 -19.64
C LEU A 255 -15.10 -3.12 -18.70
N GLU A 256 -16.25 -2.69 -19.16
CA GLU A 256 -17.49 -2.75 -18.36
C GLU A 256 -18.23 -4.05 -18.69
N GLY A 257 -18.57 -4.82 -17.66
CA GLY A 257 -19.33 -6.06 -17.78
C GLY A 257 -20.74 -5.94 -17.21
N ALA A 258 -21.45 -7.07 -17.11
CA ALA A 258 -22.81 -7.09 -16.57
C ALA A 258 -22.86 -6.64 -15.10
N ASP A 259 -23.93 -5.94 -14.73
CA ASP A 259 -24.19 -5.52 -13.34
C ASP A 259 -24.33 -6.73 -12.40
N ILE A 260 -24.04 -6.50 -11.12
CA ILE A 260 -24.18 -7.43 -10.01
C ILE A 260 -25.38 -6.97 -9.20
N SER A 261 -26.48 -7.71 -9.31
CA SER A 261 -27.71 -7.45 -8.55
C SER A 261 -27.78 -8.27 -7.27
N SER A 262 -27.05 -9.40 -7.21
CA SER A 262 -27.02 -10.33 -6.09
C SER A 262 -25.69 -11.08 -6.00
N SER A 263 -25.46 -11.77 -4.89
CA SER A 263 -24.29 -12.65 -4.72
C SER A 263 -24.18 -13.80 -5.74
N SER A 264 -25.26 -14.14 -6.46
CA SER A 264 -25.23 -15.17 -7.51
C SER A 264 -24.63 -14.69 -8.84
N ASP A 265 -24.54 -13.36 -9.06
CA ASP A 265 -24.05 -12.79 -10.31
C ASP A 265 -22.52 -12.71 -10.36
N PHE A 266 -21.85 -12.85 -9.22
CA PHE A 266 -20.41 -12.67 -9.07
C PHE A 266 -19.84 -13.57 -7.97
N ASP A 267 -18.97 -14.50 -8.35
CA ASP A 267 -18.25 -15.34 -7.39
C ASP A 267 -16.88 -14.74 -7.06
N ARG A 268 -16.84 -13.98 -5.97
CA ARG A 268 -15.61 -13.37 -5.47
C ARG A 268 -14.50 -14.39 -5.21
N THR A 269 -14.84 -15.57 -4.70
CA THR A 269 -13.84 -16.57 -4.33
C THR A 269 -13.14 -17.05 -5.60
N THR A 270 -13.90 -17.45 -6.61
CA THR A 270 -13.39 -17.86 -7.93
C THR A 270 -12.55 -16.75 -8.57
N GLU A 271 -13.03 -15.50 -8.55
CA GLU A 271 -12.29 -14.36 -9.08
C GLU A 271 -10.95 -14.15 -8.36
N SER A 272 -10.95 -14.31 -7.04
CA SER A 272 -9.77 -14.13 -6.20
C SER A 272 -8.77 -15.29 -6.26
N GLU A 273 -9.04 -16.38 -6.98
CA GLU A 273 -8.07 -17.47 -7.16
C GLU A 273 -6.92 -17.09 -8.12
N ILE A 274 -7.11 -16.04 -8.92
CA ILE A 274 -6.07 -15.53 -9.81
C ILE A 274 -4.99 -14.85 -8.98
N ASN A 275 -3.88 -15.56 -8.78
CA ASN A 275 -2.77 -15.14 -7.91
C ASN A 275 -1.62 -14.49 -8.68
N GLU A 276 -1.54 -14.70 -9.99
CA GLU A 276 -0.49 -14.18 -10.84
C GLU A 276 -1.05 -13.17 -11.85
N PRO A 277 -0.51 -11.93 -11.94
CA PRO A 277 -1.04 -10.93 -12.86
C PRO A 277 -0.92 -11.35 -14.33
N ALA A 278 0.00 -12.26 -14.66
CA ALA A 278 0.13 -12.85 -15.99
C ALA A 278 -1.14 -13.59 -16.45
N GLU A 279 -1.85 -14.26 -15.53
CA GLU A 279 -3.08 -15.00 -15.81
C GLU A 279 -4.31 -14.09 -15.99
N ASN A 280 -4.14 -12.80 -15.66
CA ASN A 280 -5.15 -11.75 -15.74
C ASN A 280 -4.92 -10.79 -16.92
N ILE A 281 -3.87 -11.02 -17.72
CA ILE A 281 -3.68 -10.29 -18.98
C ILE A 281 -4.74 -10.77 -19.99
N ARG A 282 -5.43 -9.82 -20.61
CA ARG A 282 -6.42 -10.12 -21.66
C ARG A 282 -5.78 -10.92 -22.80
N PRO A 283 -6.35 -12.06 -23.20
CA PRO A 283 -5.91 -12.76 -24.40
C PRO A 283 -6.22 -11.94 -25.65
N GLU A 284 -5.49 -12.20 -26.75
CA GLU A 284 -5.79 -11.56 -28.03
C GLU A 284 -7.19 -11.98 -28.53
N GLY A 285 -7.99 -10.99 -28.94
CA GLY A 285 -9.36 -11.22 -29.39
C GLY A 285 -10.37 -11.48 -28.26
N PHE A 286 -10.04 -11.13 -27.01
CA PHE A 286 -10.98 -11.21 -25.89
C PHE A 286 -12.24 -10.37 -26.18
N ASP A 287 -13.41 -11.03 -26.16
CA ASP A 287 -14.74 -10.44 -26.27
C ASP A 287 -15.40 -10.52 -24.88
N ASP A 288 -15.91 -9.39 -24.39
CA ASP A 288 -16.48 -9.24 -23.05
C ASP A 288 -17.97 -9.63 -22.96
N THR A 289 -18.62 -9.92 -24.08
CA THR A 289 -20.07 -10.19 -24.14
C THR A 289 -20.54 -11.46 -23.41
N SER A 290 -19.64 -12.23 -22.78
CA SER A 290 -19.92 -13.50 -22.10
C SER A 290 -19.59 -13.56 -20.60
N MET A 291 -19.22 -12.43 -19.94
CA MET A 291 -18.79 -12.37 -18.52
C MET A 291 -19.61 -11.37 -17.70
#